data_AF-A0A261AYH4-F1
#
_entry.id   AF-A0A261AYH4-F1
#
_cell.length_a   1.000
_cell.length_b   1.000
_cell.length_c   1.000
_cell.angle_alpha   90.00
_cell.angle_beta   90.00
_cell.angle_gamma   90.00
#
_symmetry.space_group_name_H-M   'P 1'
#
loop_
_entity.id
_entity.type
_entity.pdbx_description
1 polymer ?
#
loop_
_entity_poly.entity_id
_entity_poly.type
_entity_poly.pdbx_seq_one_letter_code
_entity_poly.pdbx_strand_id
1 'polypeptide(L)'
;MDQDTSEAALTPFSQQSKVLTEGDICHVLRDCKPFHLQRLPLLAFIPIVQSMEPVERFKLSHTSKRMLEMVKTVRSQLDFVTIVLKNDEAVIECKDDENEFHVELLLKPGSIAVNTARAFEKIIGAFKVKDYGIAIRGEAINTKDFSELLAHPIFQNWLSITIDGISLKTEDLNLVMDRADSKKFLEISNCAYLKHVVESDKDLFEWMLIGVHPWTPLQDLFEGMLVLEYLLANSASKTRKSPVIAIHRAPGSVTLSSWSATESPLGGDVGVHETFKNTLTILRLLEERSRLEKDVERHEIMKLTQQMESLN
;
A
#
# COMPACT_ATOMS: atom_id res chain seq x y z
N MET A 1 25.08 -65.92 61.88
CA MET A 1 25.85 -66.33 60.69
C MET A 1 24.96 -66.24 59.46
N ASP A 2 24.50 -65.02 59.22
CA ASP A 2 24.77 -64.21 58.03
C ASP A 2 24.63 -64.91 56.67
N GLN A 3 23.48 -64.64 56.07
CA GLN A 3 23.24 -64.71 54.63
C GLN A 3 23.88 -63.48 53.99
N ASP A 4 24.95 -63.68 53.23
CA ASP A 4 25.54 -62.64 52.37
C ASP A 4 24.76 -62.56 51.05
N THR A 5 23.98 -61.49 50.91
CA THR A 5 23.41 -61.02 49.65
C THR A 5 24.49 -60.28 48.86
N SER A 6 25.00 -60.90 47.79
CA SER A 6 25.84 -60.23 46.79
C SER A 6 24.93 -59.62 45.71
N GLU A 7 24.75 -58.31 45.80
CA GLU A 7 24.02 -57.47 44.85
C GLU A 7 24.94 -57.14 43.66
N ALA A 8 24.62 -57.67 42.48
CA ALA A 8 25.33 -57.35 41.24
C ALA A 8 24.96 -55.92 40.80
N ALA A 9 25.91 -55.00 40.95
CA ALA A 9 25.77 -53.61 40.53
C ALA A 9 25.64 -53.50 38.99
N LEU A 10 24.42 -53.25 38.53
CA LEU A 10 24.14 -52.67 37.21
C LEU A 10 24.65 -51.23 37.19
N THR A 11 25.67 -50.95 36.39
CA THR A 11 26.09 -49.57 36.09
C THR A 11 25.10 -48.95 35.09
N PRO A 12 24.48 -47.79 35.38
CA PRO A 12 23.63 -47.12 34.40
C PRO A 12 24.51 -46.40 33.37
N PHE A 13 24.22 -46.63 32.09
CA PHE A 13 24.67 -45.77 31.00
C PHE A 13 24.10 -44.36 31.20
N SER A 14 24.92 -43.48 31.75
CA SER A 14 24.67 -42.04 31.82
C SER A 14 24.91 -41.44 30.42
N GLN A 15 23.87 -41.33 29.61
CA GLN A 15 23.85 -40.37 28.51
C GLN A 15 23.73 -38.97 29.11
N GLN A 16 24.86 -38.38 29.49
CA GLN A 16 24.93 -36.93 29.70
C GLN A 16 24.79 -36.25 28.34
N SER A 17 23.57 -35.82 28.01
CA SER A 17 23.36 -34.79 26.99
C SER A 17 24.08 -33.54 27.50
N LYS A 18 25.26 -33.26 26.94
CA LYS A 18 25.98 -32.01 27.20
C LYS A 18 25.20 -30.93 26.45
N VAL A 19 24.46 -30.11 27.18
CA VAL A 19 23.84 -28.89 26.63
C VAL A 19 25.00 -27.96 26.25
N LEU A 20 25.27 -27.84 24.96
CA LEU A 20 26.28 -26.94 24.44
C LEU A 20 25.85 -25.50 24.74
N THR A 21 26.72 -24.75 25.39
CA THR A 21 26.48 -23.32 25.62
C THR A 21 26.83 -22.53 24.35
N GLU A 22 26.28 -21.33 24.19
CA GLU A 22 26.52 -20.47 23.03
C GLU A 22 28.01 -20.17 22.81
N GLY A 23 28.80 -20.12 23.90
CA GLY A 23 30.25 -19.98 23.87
C GLY A 23 31.00 -21.21 23.35
N ASP A 24 30.49 -22.42 23.62
CA ASP A 24 31.07 -23.68 23.10
C ASP A 24 30.84 -23.81 21.58
N ILE A 25 29.68 -23.36 21.09
CA ILE A 25 29.33 -23.37 19.66
C ILE A 25 30.26 -22.43 18.88
N CYS A 26 30.52 -21.23 19.42
CA CYS A 26 31.38 -20.23 18.78
C CYS A 26 32.84 -20.68 18.63
N HIS A 27 33.36 -21.44 19.60
CA HIS A 27 34.73 -21.98 19.54
C HIS A 27 34.86 -23.13 18.53
N VAL A 28 33.85 -24.00 18.42
CA VAL A 28 33.84 -25.11 17.45
C VAL A 28 33.72 -24.62 16.00
N LEU A 29 32.97 -23.55 15.76
CA LEU A 29 32.76 -22.99 14.41
C LEU A 29 34.00 -22.29 13.84
N ARG A 30 34.94 -21.83 14.66
CA ARG A 30 36.18 -21.16 14.18
C ARG A 30 37.15 -22.10 13.47
N ASP A 31 37.17 -23.38 13.84
CA ASP A 31 38.11 -24.38 13.31
C ASP A 31 37.51 -25.28 12.22
N CYS A 32 36.24 -25.08 11.87
CA CYS A 32 35.55 -25.87 10.86
C CYS A 32 35.75 -25.28 9.46
N LYS A 33 36.10 -26.13 8.47
CA LYS A 33 36.13 -25.71 7.06
C LYS A 33 34.73 -25.25 6.63
N PRO A 34 34.61 -24.14 5.88
CA PRO A 34 33.31 -23.63 5.46
C PRO A 34 32.57 -24.68 4.62
N PHE A 35 31.32 -24.95 5.01
CA PHE A 35 30.47 -25.90 4.31
C PHE A 35 30.08 -25.34 2.93
N HIS A 36 30.40 -26.08 1.87
CA HIS A 36 30.13 -25.64 0.50
C HIS A 36 28.69 -25.98 0.09
N LEU A 37 27.73 -25.13 0.49
CA LEU A 37 26.30 -25.28 0.17
C LEU A 37 26.04 -25.53 -1.33
N GLN A 38 26.81 -24.87 -2.20
CA GLN A 38 26.73 -25.00 -3.66
C GLN A 38 27.04 -26.40 -4.22
N ARG A 39 27.66 -27.29 -3.43
CA ARG A 39 28.01 -28.66 -3.85
C ARG A 39 26.95 -29.69 -3.47
N LEU A 40 25.92 -29.28 -2.73
CA LEU A 40 24.86 -30.20 -2.34
C LEU A 40 24.01 -30.64 -3.54
N PRO A 41 23.55 -31.90 -3.55
CA PRO A 41 22.45 -32.32 -4.41
C PRO A 41 21.21 -31.48 -4.12
N LEU A 42 20.39 -31.23 -5.16
CA LEU A 42 19.20 -30.37 -5.06
C LEU A 42 18.25 -30.78 -3.92
N LEU A 43 18.05 -32.10 -3.73
CA LEU A 43 17.18 -32.64 -2.66
C LEU A 43 17.66 -32.28 -1.24
N ALA A 44 18.97 -32.15 -1.02
CA ALA A 44 19.52 -31.73 0.27
C ALA A 44 19.56 -30.20 0.40
N PHE A 45 19.67 -29.49 -0.73
CA PHE A 45 19.72 -28.03 -0.76
C PHE A 45 18.36 -27.39 -0.46
N ILE A 46 17.28 -27.91 -1.05
CA ILE A 46 15.91 -27.36 -0.90
C ILE A 46 15.52 -27.17 0.57
N PRO A 47 15.60 -28.19 1.46
CA PRO A 47 15.17 -28.02 2.85
C PRO A 47 16.03 -27.00 3.61
N ILE A 48 17.33 -26.89 3.29
CA ILE A 48 18.21 -25.90 3.92
C ILE A 48 17.79 -24.48 3.55
N VAL A 49 17.51 -24.24 2.27
CA VAL A 49 17.06 -22.91 1.83
C VAL A 49 15.65 -22.60 2.30
N GLN A 50 14.77 -23.60 2.40
CA GLN A 50 13.45 -23.44 3.02
C GLN A 50 13.54 -23.06 4.50
N SER A 51 14.57 -23.50 5.23
CA SER A 51 14.78 -23.11 6.63
C SER A 51 15.48 -21.76 6.82
N MET A 52 16.11 -21.20 5.77
CA MET A 52 16.75 -19.88 5.85
C MET A 52 15.72 -18.76 5.98
N GLU A 53 16.09 -17.67 6.64
CA GLU A 53 15.26 -16.46 6.64
C GLU A 53 15.21 -15.82 5.23
N PRO A 54 14.13 -15.10 4.88
CA PRO A 54 14.02 -14.45 3.58
C PRO A 54 15.22 -13.57 3.20
N VAL A 55 15.79 -12.83 4.15
CA VAL A 55 16.99 -12.00 3.93
C VAL A 55 18.23 -12.83 3.57
N GLU A 56 18.39 -14.00 4.16
CA GLU A 56 19.49 -14.92 3.87
C GLU A 56 19.33 -15.56 2.50
N ARG A 57 18.10 -15.95 2.15
CA ARG A 57 17.78 -16.46 0.80
C ARG A 57 18.06 -15.41 -0.26
N PHE A 58 17.70 -14.15 0.01
CA PHE A 58 18.00 -13.03 -0.89
C PHE A 58 19.50 -12.86 -1.06
N LYS A 59 20.27 -12.80 0.04
CA LYS A 59 21.75 -12.72 -0.02
C LYS A 59 22.35 -13.91 -0.78
N LEU A 60 21.87 -15.13 -0.53
CA LEU A 60 22.33 -16.35 -1.20
C LEU A 60 22.10 -16.29 -2.71
N SER A 61 20.93 -15.82 -3.15
CA SER A 61 20.60 -15.68 -4.58
C SER A 61 21.59 -14.77 -5.33
N HIS A 62 22.22 -13.83 -4.64
CA HIS A 62 23.18 -12.89 -5.21
C HIS A 62 24.62 -13.42 -5.27
N THR A 63 24.91 -14.58 -4.69
CA THR A 63 26.28 -15.14 -4.67
C THR A 63 26.70 -15.71 -6.03
N SER A 64 25.77 -16.25 -6.82
CA SER A 64 26.03 -16.74 -8.18
C SER A 64 24.73 -16.99 -8.94
N LYS A 65 24.81 -17.05 -10.29
CA LYS A 65 23.67 -17.44 -11.14
C LYS A 65 23.09 -18.81 -10.76
N ARG A 66 23.94 -19.76 -10.38
CA ARG A 66 23.50 -21.08 -9.93
C ARG A 66 22.66 -20.98 -8.65
N MET A 67 23.11 -20.19 -7.67
CA MET A 67 22.35 -20.03 -6.43
C MET A 67 21.02 -19.33 -6.67
N LEU A 68 20.96 -18.34 -7.57
CA LEU A 68 19.69 -17.72 -7.98
C LEU A 68 18.68 -18.77 -8.49
N GLU A 69 19.08 -19.63 -9.42
CA GLU A 69 18.20 -20.68 -9.95
C GLU A 69 17.78 -21.70 -8.89
N MET A 70 18.69 -22.04 -7.97
CA MET A 70 18.37 -22.94 -6.88
C MET A 70 17.40 -22.30 -5.86
N VAL A 71 17.57 -21.02 -5.53
CA VAL A 71 16.62 -20.27 -4.68
C VAL A 71 15.24 -20.16 -5.34
N LYS A 72 15.17 -19.87 -6.64
CA LYS A 72 13.91 -19.86 -7.40
C LYS A 72 13.16 -21.19 -7.32
N THR A 73 13.89 -22.31 -7.29
CA THR A 73 13.30 -23.66 -7.21
C THR A 73 12.52 -23.87 -5.90
N VAL A 74 12.91 -23.18 -4.83
CA VAL A 74 12.23 -23.22 -3.53
C VAL A 74 10.86 -22.52 -3.56
N ARG A 75 10.61 -21.66 -4.57
CA ARG A 75 9.34 -20.95 -4.77
C ARG A 75 8.85 -20.18 -3.53
N SER A 76 9.77 -19.59 -2.79
CA SER A 76 9.43 -18.71 -1.67
C SER A 76 8.57 -17.54 -2.17
N GLN A 77 7.47 -17.28 -1.45
CA GLN A 77 6.55 -16.20 -1.75
C GLN A 77 6.81 -15.03 -0.81
N LEU A 78 6.65 -13.81 -1.31
CA LEU A 78 6.51 -12.59 -0.52
C LEU A 78 5.10 -12.07 -0.74
N ASP A 79 4.37 -11.85 0.34
CA ASP A 79 2.97 -11.43 0.24
C ASP A 79 2.84 -9.96 -0.13
N PHE A 80 3.76 -9.14 0.37
CA PHE A 80 3.79 -7.72 0.03
C PHE A 80 5.20 -7.15 0.00
N VAL A 81 5.47 -6.30 -0.98
CA VAL A 81 6.72 -5.53 -1.08
C VAL A 81 6.37 -4.05 -1.15
N THR A 82 6.99 -3.22 -0.32
CA THR A 82 6.80 -1.77 -0.32
C THR A 82 8.07 -1.07 -0.76
N ILE A 83 7.97 -0.25 -1.81
CA ILE A 83 9.05 0.63 -2.23
C ILE A 83 8.87 1.96 -1.53
N VAL A 84 9.75 2.29 -0.59
CA VAL A 84 9.67 3.52 0.20
C VAL A 84 10.69 4.52 -0.34
N LEU A 85 10.20 5.66 -0.81
CA LEU A 85 11.01 6.85 -1.06
C LEU A 85 11.00 7.71 0.20
N LYS A 86 12.19 7.99 0.75
CA LYS A 86 12.37 8.80 1.97
C LYS A 86 13.66 9.62 1.88
N ASN A 87 13.56 10.94 2.01
CA ASN A 87 14.72 11.85 2.15
C ASN A 87 15.82 11.62 1.09
N ASP A 88 15.46 11.60 -0.20
CA ASP A 88 16.35 11.32 -1.35
C ASP A 88 17.01 9.92 -1.36
N GLU A 89 16.48 9.00 -0.57
CA GLU A 89 16.83 7.58 -0.59
C GLU A 89 15.62 6.73 -0.95
N ALA A 90 15.89 5.52 -1.43
CA ALA A 90 14.88 4.51 -1.66
C ALA A 90 15.25 3.22 -0.92
N VAL A 91 14.26 2.65 -0.25
CA VAL A 91 14.36 1.39 0.49
C VAL A 91 13.26 0.47 -0.02
N ILE A 92 13.57 -0.83 -0.16
CA ILE A 92 12.55 -1.82 -0.47
C ILE A 92 12.31 -2.67 0.77
N GLU A 93 11.12 -2.52 1.35
CA GLU A 93 10.64 -3.29 2.50
C GLU A 93 9.93 -4.54 1.97
N CYS A 94 10.36 -5.72 2.41
CA CYS A 94 9.80 -6.99 1.99
C CYS A 94 9.12 -7.65 3.19
N LYS A 95 7.86 -8.03 3.03
CA LYS A 95 7.06 -8.67 4.08
C LYS A 95 6.54 -10.04 3.64
N ASP A 96 6.71 -10.98 4.56
CA ASP A 96 6.17 -12.35 4.59
C ASP A 96 5.24 -12.43 5.83
N ASP A 97 4.24 -13.32 5.81
CA ASP A 97 3.34 -13.60 6.94
C ASP A 97 4.02 -13.66 8.32
N GLU A 98 5.26 -14.14 8.40
CA GLU A 98 5.98 -14.29 9.67
C GLU A 98 7.20 -13.36 9.84
N ASN A 99 7.67 -12.70 8.77
CA ASN A 99 8.95 -12.00 8.77
C ASN A 99 8.92 -10.70 7.97
N GLU A 100 9.64 -9.69 8.45
CA GLU A 100 9.89 -8.44 7.74
C GLU A 100 11.39 -8.23 7.58
N PHE A 101 11.83 -7.90 6.36
CA PHE A 101 13.21 -7.53 6.12
C PHE A 101 13.31 -6.39 5.11
N HIS A 102 14.36 -5.58 5.28
CA HIS A 102 14.61 -4.44 4.44
C HIS A 102 15.80 -4.71 3.52
N VAL A 103 15.66 -4.31 2.25
CA VAL A 103 16.75 -4.28 1.28
C VAL A 103 17.15 -2.82 1.10
N GLU A 104 18.21 -2.44 1.79
CA GLU A 104 18.85 -1.14 1.57
C GLU A 104 19.53 -1.13 0.20
N LEU A 105 19.24 -0.10 -0.60
CA LEU A 105 19.84 0.08 -1.90
C LEU A 105 21.27 0.62 -1.72
N LEU A 106 22.27 -0.23 -1.97
CA LEU A 106 23.62 0.26 -2.20
C LEU A 106 23.62 1.11 -3.48
N LEU A 107 23.60 2.44 -3.32
CA LEU A 107 23.60 3.42 -4.40
C LEU A 107 24.77 3.13 -5.36
N LYS A 108 24.44 2.59 -6.53
CA LYS A 108 25.34 2.52 -7.68
C LYS A 108 25.21 3.83 -8.47
N PRO A 109 26.18 4.18 -9.34
CA PRO A 109 26.01 5.30 -10.26
C PRO A 109 24.71 5.15 -11.07
N GLY A 110 23.79 6.11 -10.93
CA GLY A 110 22.45 6.09 -11.53
C GLY A 110 21.44 6.92 -10.73
N SER A 111 20.25 7.16 -11.29
CA SER A 111 19.13 7.80 -10.57
C SER A 111 18.52 6.86 -9.53
N ILE A 112 17.79 7.42 -8.57
CA ILE A 112 17.03 6.65 -7.56
C ILE A 112 16.09 5.67 -8.25
N ALA A 113 15.36 6.12 -9.28
CA ALA A 113 14.43 5.28 -10.04
C ALA A 113 15.12 4.07 -10.68
N VAL A 114 16.26 4.27 -11.36
CA VAL A 114 17.01 3.18 -12.02
C VAL A 114 17.58 2.19 -11.00
N ASN A 115 18.12 2.69 -9.89
CA ASN A 115 18.66 1.83 -8.84
C ASN A 115 17.56 1.02 -8.13
N THR A 116 16.42 1.65 -7.88
CA THR A 116 15.23 1.00 -7.30
C THR A 116 14.68 -0.07 -8.24
N ALA A 117 14.57 0.22 -9.54
CA ALA A 117 14.14 -0.75 -10.54
C ALA A 117 15.04 -1.99 -10.55
N ARG A 118 16.36 -1.81 -10.61
CA ARG A 118 17.33 -2.93 -10.60
C ARG A 118 17.24 -3.78 -9.34
N ALA A 119 16.99 -3.17 -8.18
CA ALA A 119 16.85 -3.92 -6.95
C ALA A 119 15.51 -4.65 -6.87
N PHE A 120 14.43 -4.01 -7.31
CA PHE A 120 13.12 -4.65 -7.41
C PHE A 120 13.14 -5.83 -8.38
N GLU A 121 13.81 -5.71 -9.54
CA GLU A 121 14.06 -6.81 -10.49
C GLU A 121 14.74 -8.02 -9.84
N LYS A 122 15.72 -7.77 -8.97
CA LYS A 122 16.40 -8.85 -8.25
C LYS A 122 15.49 -9.53 -7.24
N ILE A 123 14.61 -8.78 -6.58
CA ILE A 123 13.65 -9.32 -5.61
C ILE A 123 12.64 -10.22 -6.34
N ILE A 124 11.97 -9.70 -7.39
CA ILE A 124 11.01 -10.51 -8.18
C ILE A 124 11.70 -11.65 -8.95
N GLY A 125 13.01 -11.55 -9.17
CA GLY A 125 13.83 -12.62 -9.73
C GLY A 125 14.14 -13.73 -8.71
N ALA A 126 14.22 -13.42 -7.42
CA ALA A 126 14.53 -14.39 -6.36
C ALA A 126 13.26 -14.96 -5.70
N PHE A 127 12.19 -14.17 -5.63
CA PHE A 127 10.95 -14.50 -4.93
C PHE A 127 9.73 -14.36 -5.84
N LYS A 128 8.70 -15.15 -5.55
CA LYS A 128 7.36 -14.90 -6.09
C LYS A 128 6.73 -13.78 -5.28
N VAL A 129 6.61 -12.59 -5.85
CA VAL A 129 5.92 -11.46 -5.20
C VAL A 129 4.45 -11.51 -5.56
N LYS A 130 3.56 -11.53 -4.56
CA LYS A 130 2.12 -11.54 -4.77
C LYS A 130 1.65 -10.14 -5.20
N ASP A 131 1.90 -9.14 -4.36
CA ASP A 131 1.52 -7.74 -4.59
C ASP A 131 2.64 -6.79 -4.12
N TYR A 132 2.62 -5.55 -4.60
CA TYR A 132 3.56 -4.52 -4.15
C TYR A 132 2.93 -3.12 -4.11
N GLY A 133 3.47 -2.27 -3.25
CA GLY A 133 3.07 -0.87 -3.10
C GLY A 133 4.24 0.10 -3.22
N ILE A 134 3.93 1.38 -3.34
CA ILE A 134 4.90 2.48 -3.36
C ILE A 134 4.51 3.48 -2.28
N ALA A 135 5.41 3.74 -1.35
CA ALA A 135 5.21 4.75 -0.32
C ALA A 135 6.18 5.92 -0.52
N ILE A 136 5.66 7.13 -0.37
CA ILE A 136 6.44 8.35 -0.31
C ILE A 136 6.29 8.89 1.11
N ARG A 137 7.40 8.99 1.85
CA ARG A 137 7.41 9.41 3.26
C ARG A 137 8.46 10.49 3.50
N GLY A 138 8.14 11.56 4.22
CA GLY A 138 9.13 12.53 4.70
C GLY A 138 8.67 13.97 4.62
N GLU A 139 9.58 14.92 4.86
CA GLU A 139 9.26 16.37 4.83
C GLU A 139 9.68 17.04 3.52
N ALA A 140 10.69 16.49 2.84
CA ALA A 140 11.19 17.00 1.57
C ALA A 140 11.60 15.81 0.69
N ILE A 141 10.81 15.53 -0.34
CA ILE A 141 11.21 14.63 -1.42
C ILE A 141 11.22 15.41 -2.71
N ASN A 142 12.26 15.18 -3.50
CA ASN A 142 12.31 15.63 -4.88
C ASN A 142 11.22 14.90 -5.69
N THR A 143 10.11 15.58 -5.98
CA THR A 143 8.99 14.97 -6.72
C THR A 143 9.38 14.45 -8.11
N LYS A 144 10.51 14.92 -8.65
CA LYS A 144 11.12 14.36 -9.87
C LYS A 144 11.46 12.88 -9.74
N ASP A 145 12.01 12.45 -8.61
CA ASP A 145 12.39 11.05 -8.40
C ASP A 145 11.15 10.14 -8.32
N PHE A 146 10.07 10.64 -7.72
CA PHE A 146 8.79 9.95 -7.71
C PHE A 146 8.21 9.81 -9.12
N SER A 147 8.19 10.90 -9.90
CA SER A 147 7.66 10.90 -11.26
C SER A 147 8.53 10.05 -12.20
N GLU A 148 9.85 10.04 -12.03
CA GLU A 148 10.76 9.14 -12.75
C GLU A 148 10.53 7.67 -12.37
N LEU A 149 10.32 7.38 -11.08
CA LEU A 149 9.95 6.04 -10.60
C LEU A 149 8.65 5.58 -11.25
N LEU A 150 7.58 6.39 -11.18
CA LEU A 150 6.31 6.05 -11.79
C LEU A 150 6.38 5.96 -13.33
N ALA A 151 7.33 6.62 -14.00
CA ALA A 151 7.52 6.48 -15.43
C ALA A 151 8.15 5.13 -15.83
N HIS A 152 8.82 4.44 -14.91
CA HIS A 152 9.51 3.19 -15.22
C HIS A 152 8.50 2.04 -15.50
N PRO A 153 8.69 1.21 -16.54
CA PRO A 153 7.74 0.15 -16.91
C PRO A 153 7.48 -0.90 -15.83
N ILE A 154 8.47 -1.19 -14.99
CA ILE A 154 8.33 -2.18 -13.91
C ILE A 154 7.38 -1.73 -12.79
N PHE A 155 7.13 -0.42 -12.68
CA PHE A 155 6.32 0.17 -11.61
C PHE A 155 4.92 0.58 -12.08
N GLN A 156 4.39 -0.04 -13.14
CA GLN A 156 3.05 0.31 -13.65
C GLN A 156 1.90 -0.42 -12.94
N ASN A 157 2.18 -1.58 -12.35
CA ASN A 157 1.17 -2.53 -11.83
C ASN A 157 1.17 -2.61 -10.30
N TRP A 158 1.42 -1.50 -9.62
CA TRP A 158 1.36 -1.45 -8.16
C TRP A 158 -0.07 -1.67 -7.67
N LEU A 159 -0.19 -2.26 -6.47
CA LEU A 159 -1.44 -2.45 -5.76
C LEU A 159 -1.81 -1.20 -4.96
N SER A 160 -0.85 -0.59 -4.26
CA SER A 160 -1.12 0.58 -3.42
C SER A 160 -0.09 1.70 -3.59
N ILE A 161 -0.55 2.94 -3.39
CA ILE A 161 0.31 4.10 -3.17
C ILE A 161 -0.03 4.76 -1.84
N THR A 162 0.98 5.08 -1.05
CA THR A 162 0.85 5.87 0.19
C THR A 162 1.67 7.14 0.08
N ILE A 163 1.07 8.30 0.36
CA ILE A 163 1.72 9.62 0.35
C ILE A 163 1.57 10.22 1.75
N ASP A 164 2.68 10.28 2.48
CA ASP A 164 2.69 10.71 3.88
C ASP A 164 3.72 11.83 4.12
N GLY A 165 3.29 12.88 4.82
CA GLY A 165 4.12 14.04 5.18
C GLY A 165 4.46 15.02 4.04
N ILE A 166 4.00 14.78 2.81
CA ILE A 166 4.45 15.54 1.62
C ILE A 166 3.30 16.26 0.92
N SER A 167 3.59 17.48 0.47
CA SER A 167 2.74 18.21 -0.47
C SER A 167 3.24 17.96 -1.90
N LEU A 168 2.59 17.03 -2.62
CA LEU A 168 2.76 16.82 -4.05
C LEU A 168 2.20 17.98 -4.87
N LYS A 169 2.81 18.24 -6.02
CA LYS A 169 2.20 19.10 -7.03
C LYS A 169 1.02 18.38 -7.68
N THR A 170 0.06 19.15 -8.19
CA THR A 170 -1.13 18.61 -8.84
C THR A 170 -0.77 17.71 -10.04
N GLU A 171 0.28 18.05 -10.78
CA GLU A 171 0.75 17.25 -11.92
C GLU A 171 1.24 15.86 -11.48
N ASP A 172 1.97 15.78 -10.38
CA ASP A 172 2.49 14.52 -9.85
C ASP A 172 1.35 13.65 -9.26
N LEU A 173 0.35 14.27 -8.63
CA LEU A 173 -0.86 13.55 -8.20
C LEU A 173 -1.66 13.03 -9.39
N ASN A 174 -1.75 13.80 -10.48
CA ASN A 174 -2.45 13.35 -11.68
C ASN A 174 -1.81 12.09 -12.29
N LEU A 175 -0.48 11.94 -12.21
CA LEU A 175 0.19 10.69 -12.64
C LEU A 175 -0.30 9.45 -11.87
N VAL A 176 -0.66 9.63 -10.60
CA VAL A 176 -1.25 8.57 -9.77
C VAL A 176 -2.71 8.35 -10.16
N MET A 177 -3.50 9.43 -10.22
CA MET A 177 -4.94 9.38 -10.54
C MET A 177 -5.23 8.84 -11.94
N ASP A 178 -4.37 9.12 -12.92
CA ASP A 178 -4.49 8.59 -14.29
C ASP A 178 -4.40 7.05 -14.36
N ARG A 179 -3.89 6.42 -13.30
CA ARG A 179 -3.72 4.98 -13.19
C ARG A 179 -4.63 4.37 -12.13
N ALA A 180 -5.64 5.12 -11.68
CA ALA A 180 -6.68 4.64 -10.79
C ALA A 180 -7.40 3.44 -11.43
N ASP A 181 -7.65 2.43 -10.60
CA ASP A 181 -8.34 1.19 -10.99
C ASP A 181 -9.08 0.64 -9.77
N SER A 182 -10.12 -0.16 -10.02
CA SER A 182 -10.98 -0.75 -8.99
C SER A 182 -10.30 -1.89 -8.21
N LYS A 183 -8.99 -2.05 -8.34
CA LYS A 183 -8.15 -3.03 -7.61
C LYS A 183 -7.00 -2.36 -6.87
N LYS A 184 -6.87 -1.05 -7.01
CA LYS A 184 -5.75 -0.28 -6.48
C LYS A 184 -6.21 0.54 -5.29
N PHE A 185 -5.26 0.84 -4.42
CA PHE A 185 -5.48 1.60 -3.20
C PHE A 185 -4.63 2.86 -3.19
N LEU A 186 -5.18 3.95 -2.64
CA LEU A 186 -4.46 5.20 -2.46
C LEU A 186 -4.66 5.75 -1.05
N GLU A 187 -3.57 6.04 -0.37
CA GLU A 187 -3.58 6.68 0.94
C GLU A 187 -2.82 8.01 0.88
N ILE A 188 -3.44 9.09 1.36
CA ILE A 188 -2.84 10.42 1.40
C ILE A 188 -3.06 11.03 2.78
N SER A 189 -2.01 11.32 3.53
CA SER A 189 -2.15 11.89 4.88
C SER A 189 -2.64 13.35 4.90
N ASN A 190 -2.63 14.05 3.76
CA ASN A 190 -2.95 15.47 3.64
C ASN A 190 -4.30 15.71 2.95
N CYS A 191 -5.20 16.43 3.63
CA CYS A 191 -6.56 16.74 3.16
C CYS A 191 -6.62 17.74 1.99
N ALA A 192 -5.55 18.46 1.67
CA ALA A 192 -5.53 19.48 0.62
C ALA A 192 -5.93 18.94 -0.77
N TYR A 193 -5.80 17.63 -1.00
CA TYR A 193 -6.12 16.98 -2.27
C TYR A 193 -7.56 16.51 -2.40
N LEU A 194 -8.34 16.54 -1.30
CA LEU A 194 -9.70 16.00 -1.28
C LEU A 194 -10.56 16.60 -2.39
N LYS A 195 -10.57 17.94 -2.50
CA LYS A 195 -11.34 18.64 -3.53
C LYS A 195 -10.91 18.27 -4.95
N HIS A 196 -9.59 18.30 -5.21
CA HIS A 196 -9.01 17.95 -6.52
C HIS A 196 -9.38 16.54 -6.96
N VAL A 197 -9.28 15.57 -6.04
CA VAL A 197 -9.61 14.17 -6.28
C VAL A 197 -11.09 13.98 -6.60
N VAL A 198 -11.95 14.67 -5.86
CA VAL A 198 -13.40 14.54 -6.02
C VAL A 198 -13.92 15.23 -7.30
N GLU A 199 -13.29 16.33 -7.69
CA GLU A 199 -13.58 17.06 -8.93
C GLU A 199 -12.94 16.42 -10.17
N SER A 200 -11.97 15.51 -10.00
CA SER A 200 -11.28 14.82 -11.10
C SER A 200 -12.24 14.14 -12.07
N ASP A 201 -11.88 14.10 -13.35
CA ASP A 201 -12.65 13.39 -14.38
C ASP A 201 -12.41 11.87 -14.38
N LYS A 202 -11.46 11.39 -13.58
CA LYS A 202 -11.07 10.00 -13.43
C LYS A 202 -11.92 9.28 -12.38
N ASP A 203 -12.16 7.98 -12.60
CA ASP A 203 -12.74 7.12 -11.56
C ASP A 203 -11.76 7.00 -10.36
N LEU A 204 -12.30 6.67 -9.19
CA LEU A 204 -11.48 6.54 -7.98
C LEU A 204 -10.87 5.13 -7.87
N PHE A 205 -9.90 5.03 -6.97
CA PHE A 205 -9.36 3.77 -6.47
C PHE A 205 -10.46 2.91 -5.84
N GLU A 206 -10.19 1.60 -5.70
CA GLU A 206 -11.09 0.70 -4.97
C GLU A 206 -11.36 1.29 -3.57
N TRP A 207 -10.27 1.66 -2.88
CA TRP A 207 -10.34 2.45 -1.65
C TRP A 207 -9.33 3.58 -1.72
N MET A 208 -9.79 4.76 -1.34
CA MET A 208 -8.93 5.92 -1.15
C MET A 208 -9.08 6.46 0.26
N LEU A 209 -7.99 6.54 1.02
CA LEU A 209 -7.98 7.12 2.36
C LEU A 209 -7.30 8.49 2.31
N ILE A 210 -7.97 9.49 2.88
CA ILE A 210 -7.43 10.85 3.00
C ILE A 210 -7.41 11.21 4.48
N GLY A 211 -6.22 11.50 5.01
CA GLY A 211 -6.02 12.03 6.35
C GLY A 211 -6.67 13.40 6.48
N VAL A 212 -7.52 13.56 7.50
CA VAL A 212 -8.16 14.84 7.82
C VAL A 212 -8.02 15.11 9.30
N HIS A 213 -7.98 16.38 9.69
CA HIS A 213 -7.98 16.69 11.10
C HIS A 213 -9.32 16.23 11.73
N PRO A 214 -9.31 15.54 12.89
CA PRO A 214 -10.52 14.92 13.45
C PRO A 214 -11.69 15.88 13.64
N TRP A 215 -11.37 17.15 13.92
CA TRP A 215 -12.32 18.20 14.26
C TRP A 215 -12.80 19.03 13.05
N THR A 216 -12.29 18.79 11.83
CA THR A 216 -12.71 19.56 10.65
C THR A 216 -14.15 19.19 10.27
N PRO A 217 -15.12 20.11 10.27
CA PRO A 217 -16.50 19.80 9.88
C PRO A 217 -16.61 19.16 8.48
N LEU A 218 -17.59 18.28 8.26
CA LEU A 218 -17.82 17.66 6.94
C LEU A 218 -18.16 18.72 5.88
N GLN A 219 -18.89 19.76 6.27
CA GLN A 219 -19.29 20.85 5.38
C GLN A 219 -18.07 21.59 4.83
N ASP A 220 -17.05 21.79 5.66
CA ASP A 220 -15.82 22.48 5.27
C ASP A 220 -14.95 21.59 4.36
N LEU A 221 -14.97 20.27 4.56
CA LEU A 221 -14.23 19.31 3.73
C LEU A 221 -14.81 19.21 2.31
N PHE A 222 -16.12 19.36 2.18
CA PHE A 222 -16.86 19.20 0.93
C PHE A 222 -17.56 20.50 0.51
N GLU A 223 -16.98 21.65 0.85
CA GLU A 223 -17.57 22.95 0.52
C GLU A 223 -17.77 23.10 -1.00
N GLY A 224 -19.00 23.45 -1.40
CA GLY A 224 -19.39 23.54 -2.81
C GLY A 224 -19.88 22.22 -3.43
N MET A 225 -19.87 21.13 -2.67
CA MET A 225 -20.45 19.85 -3.10
C MET A 225 -21.82 19.58 -2.49
N LEU A 226 -22.67 18.93 -3.28
CA LEU A 226 -23.93 18.38 -2.79
C LEU A 226 -23.66 17.00 -2.16
N VAL A 227 -23.65 16.99 -0.83
CA VAL A 227 -23.47 15.78 -0.03
C VAL A 227 -24.80 15.45 0.66
N LEU A 228 -25.33 14.25 0.46
CA LEU A 228 -26.46 13.74 1.23
C LEU A 228 -26.01 13.44 2.67
N GLU A 229 -26.91 13.65 3.63
CA GLU A 229 -26.68 13.42 5.07
C GLU A 229 -26.09 12.03 5.39
N TYR A 230 -26.32 11.07 4.50
CA TYR A 230 -25.61 9.80 4.42
C TYR A 230 -24.54 9.83 3.33
N LEU A 231 -23.43 10.52 3.58
CA LEU A 231 -22.09 10.13 3.12
C LEU A 231 -21.93 9.91 1.59
N LEU A 232 -22.81 10.47 0.76
CA LEU A 232 -22.83 10.25 -0.69
C LEU A 232 -22.80 11.58 -1.41
N ALA A 233 -21.90 11.69 -2.37
CA ALA A 233 -21.76 12.85 -3.23
C ALA A 233 -21.89 12.44 -4.70
N ASN A 234 -22.50 13.30 -5.50
CA ASN A 234 -22.37 13.18 -6.95
C ASN A 234 -20.97 13.70 -7.33
N SER A 235 -20.27 12.98 -8.19
CA SER A 235 -19.08 13.55 -8.80
C SER A 235 -19.48 14.78 -9.62
N ALA A 236 -18.64 15.82 -9.55
CA ALA A 236 -18.76 16.96 -10.46
C ALA A 236 -18.49 16.55 -11.94
N SER A 237 -17.82 15.41 -12.16
CA SER A 237 -17.50 14.93 -13.50
C SER A 237 -18.62 14.08 -14.09
N LYS A 238 -18.98 14.40 -15.34
CA LYS A 238 -19.95 13.65 -16.16
C LYS A 238 -19.32 12.48 -16.93
N THR A 239 -17.99 12.34 -16.90
CA THR A 239 -17.25 11.33 -17.69
C THR A 239 -16.86 10.10 -16.89
N ARG A 240 -17.01 10.13 -15.56
CA ARG A 240 -16.74 8.97 -14.70
C ARG A 240 -17.68 7.82 -15.04
N LYS A 241 -17.14 6.59 -15.07
CA LYS A 241 -17.95 5.38 -15.18
C LYS A 241 -18.75 5.15 -13.89
N SER A 242 -18.15 5.56 -12.78
CA SER A 242 -18.69 5.42 -11.42
C SER A 242 -18.93 6.82 -10.80
N PRO A 243 -20.05 7.49 -11.14
CA PRO A 243 -20.27 8.89 -10.78
C PRO A 243 -20.67 9.09 -9.31
N VAL A 244 -21.12 8.03 -8.61
CA VAL A 244 -21.51 8.13 -7.20
C VAL A 244 -20.27 7.94 -6.34
N ILE A 245 -20.00 8.89 -5.45
CA ILE A 245 -18.88 8.82 -4.52
C ILE A 245 -19.46 8.55 -3.14
N ALA A 246 -19.09 7.40 -2.55
CA ALA A 246 -19.34 7.14 -1.15
C ALA A 246 -18.15 7.64 -0.33
N ILE A 247 -18.46 8.37 0.71
CA ILE A 247 -17.55 9.02 1.64
C ILE A 247 -17.78 8.31 2.97
N HIS A 248 -16.78 7.73 3.61
CA HIS A 248 -16.92 7.21 4.96
C HIS A 248 -16.00 7.99 5.87
N ARG A 249 -16.55 8.58 6.94
CA ARG A 249 -15.77 9.37 7.88
C ARG A 249 -15.43 8.56 9.12
N ALA A 250 -14.15 8.48 9.44
CA ALA A 250 -13.64 8.01 10.72
C ALA A 250 -12.91 9.14 11.45
N PRO A 251 -12.65 9.03 12.76
CA PRO A 251 -11.78 9.97 13.45
C PRO A 251 -10.41 10.05 12.77
N GLY A 252 -10.04 11.24 12.28
CA GLY A 252 -8.73 11.49 11.64
C GLY A 252 -8.63 11.12 10.14
N SER A 253 -9.69 10.58 9.52
CA SER A 253 -9.63 10.20 8.11
C SER A 253 -11.00 10.20 7.42
N VAL A 254 -10.95 10.33 6.10
CA VAL A 254 -12.09 10.12 5.21
C VAL A 254 -11.70 9.09 4.17
N THR A 255 -12.52 8.06 4.03
CA THR A 255 -12.40 7.06 2.97
C THR A 255 -13.34 7.43 1.83
N LEU A 256 -12.86 7.38 0.59
CA LEU A 256 -13.64 7.58 -0.62
C LEU A 256 -13.66 6.28 -1.43
N SER A 257 -14.81 5.99 -2.04
CA SER A 257 -14.98 4.92 -3.03
C SER A 257 -15.95 5.37 -4.11
N SER A 258 -15.68 4.98 -5.36
CA SER A 258 -16.57 5.29 -6.49
C SER A 258 -17.43 4.10 -6.87
N TRP A 259 -18.70 4.34 -7.13
CA TRP A 259 -19.70 3.34 -7.46
C TRP A 259 -20.40 3.66 -8.78
N SER A 260 -20.58 2.64 -9.61
CA SER A 260 -21.50 2.77 -10.76
C SER A 260 -22.96 2.75 -10.28
N ALA A 261 -23.86 3.28 -11.09
CA ALA A 261 -25.29 3.29 -10.79
C ALA A 261 -25.91 1.88 -10.70
N THR A 262 -25.19 0.88 -11.18
CA THR A 262 -25.65 -0.51 -11.32
C THR A 262 -24.94 -1.49 -10.39
N GLU A 263 -23.81 -1.10 -9.80
CA GLU A 263 -23.08 -1.92 -8.84
C GLU A 263 -23.66 -1.77 -7.43
N SER A 264 -23.65 -2.86 -6.69
CA SER A 264 -23.98 -2.83 -5.26
C SER A 264 -22.75 -2.40 -4.47
N PRO A 265 -22.90 -1.54 -3.44
CA PRO A 265 -21.83 -1.27 -2.47
C PRO A 265 -21.26 -2.57 -1.93
N LEU A 266 -20.03 -2.96 -2.30
CA LEU A 266 -19.33 -4.10 -1.73
C LEU A 266 -18.85 -3.75 -0.32
N GLY A 267 -19.27 -4.57 0.65
CA GLY A 267 -18.66 -4.64 1.99
C GLY A 267 -19.37 -3.88 3.12
N GLY A 268 -20.54 -3.28 2.88
CA GLY A 268 -21.36 -2.68 3.93
C GLY A 268 -22.29 -3.68 4.60
N ASP A 269 -22.61 -3.44 5.87
CA ASP A 269 -23.65 -4.18 6.60
C ASP A 269 -24.98 -4.13 5.82
N VAL A 270 -25.73 -5.23 5.83
CA VAL A 270 -26.88 -5.52 4.92
C VAL A 270 -27.94 -4.40 4.90
N GLY A 271 -28.05 -3.59 5.95
CA GLY A 271 -28.98 -2.46 6.07
C GLY A 271 -28.62 -1.21 5.26
N VAL A 272 -27.38 -1.09 4.75
CA VAL A 272 -26.95 0.06 3.94
C VAL A 272 -27.47 -0.07 2.50
N HIS A 273 -27.65 -1.28 1.98
CA HIS A 273 -27.89 -1.56 0.55
C HIS A 273 -29.21 -1.05 -0.04
N GLU A 274 -30.32 -1.06 0.72
CA GLU A 274 -31.64 -0.68 0.21
C GLU A 274 -31.78 0.83 -0.06
N THR A 275 -30.95 1.64 0.61
CA THR A 275 -30.95 3.11 0.53
C THR A 275 -30.35 3.64 -0.78
N PHE A 276 -29.61 2.83 -1.55
CA PHE A 276 -28.70 3.31 -2.60
C PHE A 276 -29.30 3.36 -4.01
N LYS A 277 -30.32 2.53 -4.30
CA LYS A 277 -30.86 2.39 -5.65
C LYS A 277 -31.47 3.69 -6.20
N ASN A 278 -31.95 4.56 -5.30
CA ASN A 278 -32.54 5.84 -5.66
C ASN A 278 -31.58 7.03 -5.48
N THR A 279 -30.37 6.82 -4.93
CA THR A 279 -29.47 7.92 -4.54
C THR A 279 -29.03 8.76 -5.73
N LEU A 280 -28.66 8.16 -6.86
CA LEU A 280 -28.24 8.92 -8.04
C LEU A 280 -29.38 9.82 -8.56
N THR A 281 -30.61 9.32 -8.53
CA THR A 281 -31.79 10.10 -8.91
C THR A 281 -32.01 11.25 -7.93
N ILE A 282 -31.91 11.00 -6.62
CA ILE A 282 -32.04 12.03 -5.58
C ILE A 282 -30.95 13.09 -5.73
N LEU A 283 -29.69 12.69 -5.91
CA LEU A 283 -28.57 13.60 -6.11
C LEU A 283 -28.75 14.49 -7.34
N ARG A 284 -29.18 13.92 -8.47
CA ARG A 284 -29.48 14.70 -9.68
C ARG A 284 -30.62 15.70 -9.47
N LEU A 285 -31.68 15.29 -8.78
CA LEU A 285 -32.80 16.19 -8.44
C LEU A 285 -32.37 17.32 -7.50
N LEU A 286 -31.50 17.03 -6.52
CA LEU A 286 -30.94 18.04 -5.62
C LEU A 286 -30.03 19.02 -6.37
N GLU A 287 -29.23 18.52 -7.32
CA GLU A 287 -28.38 19.35 -8.17
C GLU A 287 -29.20 20.28 -9.08
N GLU A 288 -30.26 19.75 -9.69
CA GLU A 288 -31.20 20.54 -10.48
C GLU A 288 -31.93 21.59 -9.63
N ARG A 289 -32.40 21.22 -8.43
CA ARG A 289 -33.02 22.15 -7.48
C ARG A 289 -32.07 23.29 -7.12
N SER A 290 -30.82 22.98 -6.75
CA SER A 290 -29.82 23.99 -6.38
C SER A 290 -29.51 24.95 -7.52
N ARG A 291 -29.46 24.45 -8.77
CA ARG A 291 -29.32 25.30 -9.96
C ARG A 291 -30.51 26.25 -10.12
N LEU A 292 -31.74 25.74 -9.99
CA LEU A 292 -32.95 26.54 -10.13
C LEU A 292 -33.07 27.61 -9.03
N GLU A 293 -32.70 27.30 -7.79
CA GLU A 293 -32.68 28.27 -6.68
C GLU A 293 -31.74 29.44 -6.98
N LYS A 294 -30.53 29.17 -7.49
CA LYS A 294 -29.59 30.23 -7.92
C LYS A 294 -30.11 31.07 -9.09
N ASP A 295 -30.82 30.46 -10.03
CA ASP A 295 -31.41 31.18 -11.16
C ASP A 295 -32.55 32.11 -10.72
N VAL A 296 -33.36 31.68 -9.74
CA VAL A 296 -34.40 32.50 -9.12
C VAL A 296 -33.79 33.68 -8.36
N GLU A 297 -32.77 33.44 -7.52
CA GLU A 297 -32.06 34.52 -6.81
C GLU A 297 -31.47 35.56 -7.78
N ARG A 298 -30.83 35.12 -8.87
CA ARG A 298 -30.31 36.03 -9.90
C ARG A 298 -31.41 36.85 -10.56
N HIS A 299 -32.56 36.23 -10.83
CA HIS A 299 -33.68 36.93 -11.44
C HIS A 299 -34.27 37.98 -10.49
N GLU A 300 -34.40 37.67 -9.20
CA GLU A 300 -34.85 38.63 -8.18
C GLU A 300 -33.89 39.82 -8.04
N ILE A 301 -32.59 39.56 -7.98
CA ILE A 301 -31.56 40.60 -7.94
C ILE A 301 -31.66 41.51 -9.17
N MET A 302 -31.74 40.92 -10.37
CA MET A 302 -31.83 41.68 -11.63
C MET A 302 -33.09 42.56 -11.67
N LYS A 303 -34.22 42.06 -11.15
CA LYS A 303 -35.47 42.81 -11.06
C LYS A 303 -35.38 44.00 -10.11
N LEU A 304 -34.72 43.82 -8.96
CA LEU A 304 -34.46 44.89 -8.00
C LEU A 304 -33.51 45.94 -8.58
N THR A 305 -32.47 45.53 -9.31
CA THR A 305 -31.53 46.45 -9.97
C THR A 305 -32.24 47.28 -11.05
N GLN A 306 -33.06 46.68 -11.91
CA GLN A 306 -33.85 47.41 -12.92
C GLN A 306 -34.85 48.38 -12.29
N GLN A 307 -35.47 48.01 -11.17
CA GLN A 307 -36.35 48.92 -10.43
C GLN A 307 -35.58 50.12 -9.87
N MET A 308 -34.39 49.91 -9.30
CA MET A 308 -33.53 50.99 -8.82
C MET A 308 -33.03 51.90 -9.94
N GLU A 309 -32.69 51.35 -11.11
CA GLU A 309 -32.28 52.13 -12.28
C GLU A 309 -33.43 52.94 -12.89
N SER A 310 -34.67 52.46 -12.77
CA SER A 310 -35.87 53.21 -13.22
C SER A 310 -36.32 54.32 -12.26
N LEU A 311 -35.72 54.39 -11.07
CA LEU A 311 -36.03 55.38 -10.02
C LEU A 311 -34.99 56.52 -9.95
N ASN A 312 -33.91 56.44 -10.72
CA ASN A 312 -32.91 57.50 -10.93
C ASN A 312 -33.13 58.21 -12.27
#